data_AF-A0A1W2EEJ0-F1
#
_entry.id   AF-A0A1W2EEJ0-F1
#
_cell.length_a   1.000
_cell.length_b   1.000
_cell.length_c   1.000
_cell.angle_alpha   90.00
_cell.angle_beta   90.00
_cell.angle_gamma   90.00
#
_symmetry.space_group_name_H-M   'P 1'
#
loop_
_entity.id
_entity.type
_entity.pdbx_description
1 polymer ?
#
loop_
_entity_poly.entity_id
_entity_poly.type
_entity_poly.pdbx_seq_one_letter_code
_entity_poly.pdbx_strand_id
1 'polypeptide(L)'
;MPTPSAFEQEMLELINRARANPSGEFDAIIKNAATGEAFSDDVTNAVRFFNVDLALFKTQMAAFAPVAPLAWSEALDKAATAHSNLMIQTDTQSHNLPGEAGLLERIQAAGYTQLSSVGENIYAYSKSVEHGHAGFIIDWGSGPGGMQDPAGHRISILSDRYSEIGIGAIAEDNSATKVGPNVVTQNFGNRFDYQAQLLGVTFRDKDADTFYDAGEGLGGVTVTATGAGGTFTTMSWDSGGYQMVVPAGSYSVTFSGGGLAAPITKTAIVAQSNVKVDAMDGTGGTGGAKVGTTGSDLFVSQAANESFSGLEGIDTLKIGTNRADATLQGSDESGMVTTAVGGIDSLTSIERIAFDDGTLALDVGKDENAGTAFRIYQAAFGRTPDNAGLKFWINSVDNGLSFKGMAGSFNDASEFIALYGNTSNSAYAAALYKNVLGRDGDAAGSAFWANALDSGQADRADVLLGFTRSDENLTLTAAATQDGIFIV
;
A
#
# COMPACT_ATOMS: atom_id res chain seq x y z
N MET A 1 21.27 29.98 6.31
CA MET A 1 21.01 29.08 7.44
C MET A 1 21.11 27.67 6.86
N PRO A 2 21.86 26.75 7.47
CA PRO A 2 21.83 25.34 7.08
C PRO A 2 20.39 24.84 7.24
N THR A 3 19.85 24.32 6.15
CA THR A 3 18.56 23.63 6.09
C THR A 3 18.85 22.14 5.93
N PRO A 4 17.96 21.24 6.38
CA PRO A 4 18.18 19.80 6.24
C PRO A 4 18.45 19.42 4.78
N SER A 5 19.41 18.53 4.57
CA SER A 5 19.57 17.82 3.30
C SER A 5 18.34 16.96 2.99
N ALA A 6 18.23 16.43 1.76
CA ALA A 6 17.12 15.54 1.41
C ALA A 6 17.05 14.30 2.32
N PHE A 7 18.21 13.72 2.66
CA PHE A 7 18.33 12.58 3.58
C PHE A 7 17.86 12.93 4.99
N GLU A 8 18.32 14.06 5.53
CA GLU A 8 17.94 14.52 6.87
C GLU A 8 16.47 14.91 6.95
N GLN A 9 15.93 15.49 5.88
CA GLN A 9 14.51 15.82 5.79
C GLN A 9 13.65 14.56 5.78
N GLU A 10 13.98 13.54 4.97
CA GLU A 10 13.25 12.27 4.97
C GLU A 10 13.34 11.57 6.33
N MET A 11 14.52 11.57 6.95
CA MET A 11 14.67 11.01 8.31
C MET A 11 13.81 11.75 9.34
N LEU A 12 13.75 13.10 9.27
CA LEU A 12 12.88 13.90 10.13
C LEU A 12 11.40 13.54 9.91
N GLU A 13 10.99 13.31 8.67
CA GLU A 13 9.63 12.93 8.30
C GLU A 13 9.28 11.55 8.87
N LEU A 14 10.16 10.55 8.74
CA LEU A 14 9.96 9.22 9.31
C LEU A 14 9.88 9.25 10.85
N ILE A 15 10.74 10.05 11.50
CA ILE A 15 10.68 10.30 12.94
C ILE A 15 9.33 10.91 13.34
N ASN A 16 8.86 11.92 12.61
CA ASN A 16 7.61 12.59 12.90
C ASN A 16 6.38 11.72 12.61
N ARG A 17 6.44 10.83 11.61
CA ARG A 17 5.43 9.78 11.37
C ARG A 17 5.33 8.82 12.56
N ALA A 18 6.47 8.31 13.02
CA ALA A 18 6.53 7.41 14.17
C ALA A 18 6.00 8.08 15.44
N ARG A 19 6.33 9.36 15.66
CA ARG A 19 5.84 10.15 16.80
C ARG A 19 4.32 10.38 16.76
N ALA A 20 3.76 10.67 15.57
CA ALA A 20 2.34 10.92 15.40
C ALA A 20 1.48 9.65 15.49
N ASN A 21 2.03 8.49 15.12
CA ASN A 21 1.34 7.21 15.19
C ASN A 21 2.29 6.05 15.56
N PRO A 22 2.72 5.94 16.83
CA PRO A 22 3.66 4.89 17.23
C PRO A 22 3.12 3.49 16.95
N SER A 23 1.82 3.25 17.18
CA SER A 23 1.19 1.96 16.89
C SER A 23 1.21 1.58 15.41
N GLY A 24 1.03 2.55 14.50
CA GLY A 24 1.04 2.32 13.06
C GLY A 24 2.44 2.17 12.47
N GLU A 25 3.47 2.63 13.18
CA GLU A 25 4.86 2.56 12.70
C GLU A 25 5.35 1.11 12.52
N PHE A 26 4.80 0.16 13.28
CA PHE A 26 5.05 -1.26 13.04
C PHE A 26 4.62 -1.67 11.61
N ASP A 27 3.39 -1.34 11.22
CA ASP A 27 2.85 -1.72 9.91
C ASP A 27 3.48 -0.87 8.77
N ALA A 28 4.05 0.29 9.10
CA ALA A 28 4.82 1.10 8.15
C ALA A 28 6.18 0.48 7.80
N ILE A 29 6.87 -0.13 8.79
CA ILE A 29 8.19 -0.76 8.62
C ILE A 29 8.06 -2.22 8.16
N ILE A 30 7.15 -3.01 8.74
CA ILE A 30 7.03 -4.45 8.52
C ILE A 30 5.87 -4.75 7.56
N LYS A 31 6.21 -5.20 6.34
CA LYS A 31 5.23 -5.53 5.28
C LYS A 31 4.64 -6.93 5.48
N ASN A 32 5.43 -7.89 5.96
CA ASN A 32 4.95 -9.23 6.26
C ASN A 32 5.62 -9.80 7.53
N ALA A 33 4.85 -9.84 8.62
CA ALA A 33 5.33 -10.30 9.91
C ALA A 33 5.65 -11.80 9.96
N ALA A 34 5.06 -12.63 9.08
CA ALA A 34 5.34 -14.06 9.05
C ALA A 34 6.69 -14.39 8.42
N THR A 35 7.14 -13.58 7.45
CA THR A 35 8.41 -13.75 6.73
C THR A 35 9.51 -12.82 7.21
N GLY A 36 9.17 -11.87 8.09
CA GLY A 36 10.06 -10.80 8.53
C GLY A 36 10.43 -9.81 7.43
N GLU A 37 9.62 -9.73 6.38
CA GLU A 37 9.78 -8.78 5.28
C GLU A 37 9.39 -7.38 5.75
N ALA A 38 10.29 -6.43 5.49
CA ALA A 38 10.16 -5.02 5.78
C ALA A 38 10.09 -4.20 4.49
N PHE A 39 9.84 -2.89 4.61
CA PHE A 39 9.75 -1.94 3.50
C PHE A 39 11.01 -1.80 2.63
N SER A 40 12.14 -2.39 3.04
CA SER A 40 13.38 -2.44 2.26
C SER A 40 14.14 -3.73 2.56
N ASP A 41 14.95 -4.17 1.59
CA ASP A 41 15.76 -5.38 1.71
C ASP A 41 16.77 -5.29 2.84
N ASP A 42 17.39 -4.12 3.02
CA ASP A 42 18.37 -3.92 4.09
C ASP A 42 17.75 -4.06 5.48
N VAL A 43 16.52 -3.57 5.67
CA VAL A 43 15.81 -3.72 6.94
C VAL A 43 15.29 -5.14 7.12
N THR A 44 14.80 -5.77 6.05
CA THR A 44 14.44 -7.19 6.05
C THR A 44 15.62 -8.05 6.51
N ASN A 45 16.81 -7.77 5.98
CA ASN A 45 18.04 -8.47 6.35
C ASN A 45 18.41 -8.23 7.82
N ALA A 46 18.29 -7.00 8.32
CA ALA A 46 18.56 -6.69 9.73
C ALA A 46 17.56 -7.39 10.67
N VAL A 47 16.26 -7.33 10.38
CA VAL A 47 15.19 -8.00 11.14
C VAL A 47 15.47 -9.50 11.29
N ARG A 48 15.86 -10.15 10.19
CA ARG A 48 16.19 -11.59 10.18
C ARG A 48 17.51 -11.87 10.89
N PHE A 49 18.54 -11.05 10.67
CA PHE A 49 19.86 -11.22 11.28
C PHE A 49 19.81 -11.15 12.82
N PHE A 50 19.11 -10.14 13.35
CA PHE A 50 18.94 -9.99 14.80
C PHE A 50 17.85 -10.89 15.39
N ASN A 51 17.13 -11.64 14.55
CA ASN A 51 16.00 -12.48 14.94
C ASN A 51 14.99 -11.68 15.78
N VAL A 52 14.56 -10.53 15.24
CA VAL A 52 13.65 -9.61 15.92
C VAL A 52 12.32 -10.30 16.19
N ASP A 53 11.88 -10.30 17.44
CA ASP A 53 10.55 -10.75 17.84
C ASP A 53 9.53 -9.68 17.44
N LEU A 54 8.91 -9.86 16.28
CA LEU A 54 7.98 -8.91 15.69
C LEU A 54 6.68 -8.78 16.52
N ALA A 55 6.28 -9.80 17.27
CA ALA A 55 5.13 -9.71 18.16
C ALA A 55 5.46 -8.84 19.39
N LEU A 56 6.65 -9.00 19.97
CA LEU A 56 7.15 -8.14 21.02
C LEU A 56 7.32 -6.70 20.52
N PHE A 57 7.93 -6.50 19.35
CA PHE A 57 8.11 -5.18 18.76
C PHE A 57 6.76 -4.46 18.53
N LYS A 58 5.77 -5.14 17.93
CA LYS A 58 4.41 -4.60 17.76
C LYS A 58 3.78 -4.20 19.10
N THR A 59 3.93 -5.05 20.12
CA THR A 59 3.41 -4.78 21.47
C THR A 59 4.07 -3.57 22.11
N GLN A 60 5.41 -3.45 21.97
CA GLN A 60 6.16 -2.32 22.52
C GLN A 60 5.80 -1.00 21.84
N MET A 61 5.63 -0.99 20.51
CA MET A 61 5.22 0.20 19.77
C MET A 61 3.82 0.69 20.15
N ALA A 62 2.87 -0.24 20.32
CA ALA A 62 1.51 0.08 20.75
C ALA A 62 1.43 0.65 22.18
N ALA A 63 2.49 0.54 22.98
CA ALA A 63 2.54 1.08 24.35
C ALA A 63 2.90 2.57 24.42
N PHE A 64 3.40 3.16 23.32
CA PHE A 64 3.70 4.59 23.26
C PHE A 64 2.47 5.40 22.86
N ALA A 65 2.24 6.51 23.57
CA ALA A 65 1.24 7.49 23.17
C ALA A 65 1.78 8.34 22.00
N PRO A 66 0.92 8.79 21.07
CA PRO A 66 1.29 9.81 20.09
C PRO A 66 1.82 11.08 20.76
N VAL A 67 2.89 11.64 20.20
CA VAL A 67 3.51 12.89 20.65
C VAL A 67 3.69 13.85 19.48
N ALA A 68 3.82 15.14 19.80
CA ALA A 68 3.93 16.18 18.78
C ALA A 68 5.19 16.02 17.91
N PRO A 69 5.16 16.46 16.64
CA PRO A 69 6.32 16.42 15.76
C PRO A 69 7.46 17.31 16.28
N LEU A 70 8.69 16.97 15.93
CA LEU A 70 9.89 17.74 16.21
C LEU A 70 10.13 18.78 15.11
N ALA A 71 10.50 19.99 15.52
CA ALA A 71 10.96 21.03 14.61
C ALA A 71 12.47 20.93 14.37
N TRP A 72 12.94 21.36 13.20
CA TRP A 72 14.36 21.40 12.90
C TRP A 72 15.06 22.50 13.72
N SER A 73 16.23 22.19 14.26
CA SER A 73 17.08 23.12 15.00
C SER A 73 18.51 23.11 14.46
N GLU A 74 18.91 24.24 13.89
CA GLU A 74 20.27 24.45 13.36
C GLU A 74 21.37 24.21 14.41
N ALA A 75 21.13 24.58 15.67
CA ALA A 75 22.14 24.39 16.71
C ALA A 75 22.28 22.90 17.10
N LEU A 76 21.18 22.14 17.12
CA LEU A 76 21.24 20.70 17.36
C LEU A 76 21.87 19.98 16.15
N ASP A 77 21.56 20.42 14.93
CA ASP A 77 22.13 19.87 13.69
C ASP A 77 23.64 20.08 13.68
N LYS A 78 24.09 21.31 13.94
CA LYS A 78 25.52 21.62 14.03
C LYS A 78 26.26 20.73 15.03
N ALA A 79 25.66 20.43 16.19
CA ALA A 79 26.24 19.50 17.16
C ALA A 79 26.27 18.06 16.62
N ALA A 80 25.17 17.60 16.02
CA ALA A 80 25.03 16.25 15.48
C ALA A 80 26.00 16.01 14.30
N THR A 81 26.08 16.95 13.37
CA THR A 81 26.98 16.94 12.22
C THR A 81 28.45 16.92 12.67
N ALA A 82 28.81 17.70 13.69
CA ALA A 82 30.16 17.67 14.25
C ALA A 82 30.50 16.29 14.85
N HIS A 83 29.55 15.67 15.55
CA HIS A 83 29.72 14.35 16.15
C HIS A 83 29.84 13.23 15.10
N SER A 84 29.00 13.23 14.06
CA SER A 84 29.08 12.27 12.95
C SER A 84 30.42 12.34 12.22
N ASN A 85 30.92 13.56 11.93
CA ASN A 85 32.25 13.74 11.36
C ASN A 85 33.37 13.24 12.28
N LEU A 86 33.20 13.31 13.60
CA LEU A 86 34.20 12.80 14.53
C LEU A 86 34.17 11.26 14.61
N MET A 87 32.97 10.64 14.56
CA MET A 87 32.84 9.18 14.44
C MET A 87 33.53 8.65 13.18
N ILE A 88 33.41 9.38 12.07
CA ILE A 88 34.15 9.10 10.83
C ILE A 88 35.66 9.21 11.04
N GLN A 89 36.14 10.34 11.58
CA GLN A 89 37.58 10.58 11.78
C GLN A 89 38.24 9.57 12.72
N THR A 90 37.50 9.09 13.72
CA THR A 90 37.97 8.11 14.70
C THR A 90 37.66 6.67 14.29
N ASP A 91 36.95 6.48 13.18
CA ASP A 91 36.53 5.20 12.64
C ASP A 91 35.82 4.30 13.67
N THR A 92 34.92 4.89 14.47
CA THR A 92 34.26 4.22 15.60
C THR A 92 32.92 4.87 15.96
N GLN A 93 31.91 4.05 16.26
CA GLN A 93 30.67 4.51 16.89
C GLN A 93 30.83 4.65 18.40
N SER A 94 30.63 5.85 18.95
CA SER A 94 30.60 6.10 20.40
C SER A 94 29.89 7.42 20.70
N HIS A 95 29.04 7.46 21.73
CA HIS A 95 28.37 8.69 22.19
C HIS A 95 29.33 9.77 22.70
N ASN A 96 30.55 9.36 23.08
CA ASN A 96 31.61 10.28 23.46
C ASN A 96 32.94 9.74 22.97
N LEU A 97 33.51 10.42 21.99
CA LEU A 97 34.80 10.03 21.43
C LEU A 97 35.97 10.54 22.29
N PRO A 98 37.17 9.97 22.16
CA PRO A 98 38.33 10.40 22.95
C PRO A 98 38.63 11.89 22.77
N GLY A 99 38.65 12.64 23.88
CA GLY A 99 38.90 14.08 23.86
C GLY A 99 37.71 14.95 23.47
N GLU A 100 36.56 14.34 23.19
CA GLU A 100 35.32 15.04 22.88
C GLU A 100 34.61 15.50 24.16
N ALA A 101 34.09 16.73 24.13
CA ALA A 101 33.19 17.24 25.16
C ALA A 101 31.92 16.37 25.28
N GLY A 102 31.32 16.35 26.48
CA GLY A 102 30.06 15.65 26.71
C GLY A 102 28.90 16.28 25.96
N LEU A 103 27.84 15.50 25.70
CA LEU A 103 26.66 15.91 24.93
C LEU A 103 26.14 17.32 25.25
N LEU A 104 25.93 17.62 26.53
CA LEU A 104 25.40 18.92 26.95
C LEU A 104 26.31 20.09 26.52
N GLU A 105 27.62 19.93 26.70
CA GLU A 105 28.61 20.94 26.33
C GLU A 105 28.71 21.09 24.81
N ARG A 106 28.64 19.99 24.05
CA ARG A 106 28.60 20.02 22.56
C ARG A 106 27.39 20.82 22.06
N ILE A 107 26.20 20.53 22.58
CA ILE A 107 24.95 21.19 22.21
C ILE A 107 24.98 22.68 22.59
N GLN A 108 25.48 23.02 23.77
CA GLN A 108 25.64 24.41 24.20
C GLN A 108 26.65 25.17 23.35
N ALA A 109 27.80 24.56 23.04
CA ALA A 109 28.83 25.13 22.17
C ALA A 109 28.34 25.34 20.72
N ALA A 110 27.39 24.51 20.27
CA ALA A 110 26.72 24.68 18.98
C ALA A 110 25.71 25.85 18.96
N GLY A 111 25.38 26.41 20.12
CA GLY A 111 24.52 27.61 20.27
C GLY A 111 23.11 27.31 20.76
N TYR A 112 22.82 26.08 21.19
CA TYR A 112 21.51 25.73 21.72
C TYR A 112 21.42 26.09 23.21
N THR A 113 20.75 27.20 23.51
CA THR A 113 20.66 27.80 24.86
C THR A 113 19.29 27.59 25.50
N GLN A 114 19.13 27.96 26.80
CA GLN A 114 17.86 27.84 27.54
C GLN A 114 17.29 26.40 27.61
N LEU A 115 18.17 25.41 27.50
CA LEU A 115 17.83 23.99 27.44
C LEU A 115 17.06 23.53 28.68
N SER A 116 16.01 22.75 28.47
CA SER A 116 15.29 22.02 29.54
C SER A 116 15.56 20.51 29.49
N SER A 117 15.86 19.99 28.30
CA SER A 117 16.12 18.57 28.04
C SER A 117 16.95 18.44 26.77
N VAL A 118 17.84 17.45 26.75
CA VAL A 118 18.64 17.05 25.59
C VAL A 118 18.75 15.53 25.53
N GLY A 119 18.88 14.99 24.32
CA GLY A 119 19.08 13.56 24.06
C GLY A 119 19.92 13.33 22.82
N GLU A 120 20.45 12.12 22.67
CA GLU A 120 21.25 11.75 21.51
C GLU A 120 21.01 10.29 21.11
N ASN A 121 20.84 10.06 19.81
CA ASN A 121 20.97 8.74 19.18
C ASN A 121 22.14 8.78 18.20
N ILE A 122 22.85 7.66 18.05
CA ILE A 122 23.90 7.50 17.03
C ILE A 122 23.78 6.16 16.32
N TYR A 123 23.98 6.15 15.02
CA TYR A 123 24.12 4.93 14.24
C TYR A 123 25.09 5.15 13.09
N ALA A 124 26.28 4.55 13.20
CA ALA A 124 27.39 4.77 12.29
C ALA A 124 27.41 3.80 11.10
N TYR A 125 26.39 2.95 10.96
CA TYR A 125 26.33 1.87 9.96
C TYR A 125 25.05 1.91 9.13
N SER A 126 24.46 3.10 8.99
CA SER A 126 23.20 3.24 8.26
C SER A 126 23.44 3.08 6.76
N LYS A 127 22.64 2.25 6.10
CA LYS A 127 22.76 2.00 4.66
C LYS A 127 21.94 2.95 3.79
N SER A 128 20.78 3.36 4.30
CA SER A 128 19.83 4.27 3.68
C SER A 128 19.10 5.06 4.77
N VAL A 129 18.18 5.96 4.41
CA VAL A 129 17.35 6.68 5.39
C VAL A 129 16.46 5.69 6.15
N GLU A 130 15.80 4.81 5.42
CA GLU A 130 14.85 3.80 5.90
C GLU A 130 15.55 2.79 6.82
N HIS A 131 16.75 2.34 6.45
CA HIS A 131 17.55 1.46 7.30
C HIS A 131 18.00 2.13 8.59
N GLY A 132 18.40 3.41 8.52
CA GLY A 132 18.78 4.18 9.71
C GLY A 132 17.60 4.37 10.65
N HIS A 133 16.46 4.81 10.11
CA HIS A 133 15.23 5.01 10.87
C HIS A 133 14.73 3.72 11.53
N ALA A 134 14.61 2.63 10.77
CA ALA A 134 14.21 1.34 11.31
C ALA A 134 15.20 0.84 12.37
N GLY A 135 16.50 1.10 12.18
CA GLY A 135 17.54 0.76 13.15
C GLY A 135 17.34 1.46 14.49
N PHE A 136 16.95 2.73 14.49
CA PHE A 136 16.62 3.45 15.72
C PHE A 136 15.27 3.07 16.32
N ILE A 137 14.24 2.82 15.50
CA ILE A 137 12.89 2.50 15.97
C ILE A 137 12.76 1.07 16.48
N ILE A 138 13.25 0.07 15.72
CA ILE A 138 13.29 -1.32 16.20
C ILE A 138 14.33 -1.43 17.32
N ASP A 139 15.42 -0.65 17.20
CA ASP A 139 16.56 -0.68 18.11
C ASP A 139 17.15 -2.08 18.20
N TRP A 140 17.38 -2.71 17.03
CA TRP A 140 17.86 -4.08 16.97
C TRP A 140 19.21 -4.24 17.67
N GLY A 141 19.39 -5.35 18.38
CA GLY A 141 20.57 -5.55 19.21
C GLY A 141 20.52 -6.80 20.07
N SER A 142 21.42 -6.87 21.06
CA SER A 142 21.67 -8.09 21.84
C SER A 142 20.73 -8.33 23.04
N GLY A 143 19.63 -7.59 23.14
CA GLY A 143 18.65 -7.77 24.22
C GLY A 143 17.51 -8.74 23.85
N PRO A 144 16.46 -8.82 24.69
CA PRO A 144 15.32 -9.70 24.48
C PRO A 144 14.62 -9.46 23.14
N GLY A 145 14.30 -10.55 22.43
CA GLY A 145 13.59 -10.47 21.15
C GLY A 145 14.39 -9.78 20.04
N GLY A 146 15.72 -9.81 20.09
CA GLY A 146 16.57 -9.23 19.04
C GLY A 146 16.63 -7.71 19.05
N MET A 147 16.22 -7.06 20.15
CA MET A 147 16.21 -5.61 20.34
C MET A 147 17.00 -5.22 21.58
N GLN A 148 17.55 -4.01 21.64
CA GLN A 148 18.20 -3.46 22.82
C GLN A 148 17.21 -3.32 23.99
N ASP A 149 17.71 -3.49 25.22
CA ASP A 149 16.92 -3.35 26.44
C ASP A 149 17.67 -2.50 27.50
N PRO A 150 17.21 -1.28 27.78
CA PRO A 150 16.08 -0.61 27.13
C PRO A 150 16.39 -0.25 25.65
N ALA A 151 15.36 -0.15 24.83
CA ALA A 151 15.46 0.38 23.47
C ALA A 151 15.62 1.91 23.49
N GLY A 152 16.80 2.37 23.91
CA GLY A 152 17.10 3.77 24.19
C GLY A 152 16.89 4.70 23.00
N HIS A 153 17.14 4.23 21.79
CA HIS A 153 16.98 5.05 20.58
C HIS A 153 15.50 5.34 20.32
N ARG A 154 14.68 4.28 20.32
CA ARG A 154 13.21 4.37 20.19
C ARG A 154 12.60 5.23 21.29
N ILE A 155 13.02 5.03 22.54
CA ILE A 155 12.53 5.81 23.69
C ILE A 155 12.83 7.30 23.51
N SER A 156 14.01 7.65 22.99
CA SER A 156 14.37 9.05 22.71
C SER A 156 13.50 9.64 21.60
N ILE A 157 13.32 8.93 20.48
CA ILE A 157 12.48 9.36 19.36
C ILE A 157 11.03 9.59 19.78
N LEU A 158 10.46 8.70 20.60
CA LEU A 158 9.05 8.76 21.01
C LEU A 158 8.83 9.56 22.31
N SER A 159 9.84 10.24 22.83
CA SER A 159 9.71 11.03 24.05
C SER A 159 8.98 12.36 23.81
N ASP A 160 8.02 12.67 24.68
CA ASP A 160 7.35 13.98 24.76
C ASP A 160 8.23 15.09 25.35
N ARG A 161 9.44 14.76 25.83
CA ARG A 161 10.39 15.71 26.41
C ARG A 161 11.04 16.63 25.39
N TYR A 162 10.94 16.31 24.11
CA TYR A 162 11.63 17.01 23.03
C TYR A 162 10.63 17.68 22.10
N SER A 163 10.97 18.90 21.68
CA SER A 163 10.22 19.71 20.72
C SER A 163 11.04 20.01 19.46
N GLU A 164 12.36 19.80 19.53
CA GLU A 164 13.32 20.14 18.49
C GLU A 164 14.28 18.96 18.25
N ILE A 165 14.80 18.87 17.04
CA ILE A 165 15.82 17.91 16.62
C ILE A 165 16.78 18.54 15.63
N GLY A 166 18.02 18.08 15.67
CA GLY A 166 18.96 18.20 14.57
C GLY A 166 19.54 16.83 14.22
N ILE A 167 19.76 16.60 12.93
CA ILE A 167 20.23 15.33 12.40
C ILE A 167 21.48 15.63 11.60
N GLY A 168 22.60 14.99 11.96
CA GLY A 168 23.84 15.05 11.18
C GLY A 168 24.05 13.73 10.48
N ALA A 169 23.62 13.63 9.22
CA ALA A 169 23.77 12.41 8.41
C ALA A 169 24.86 12.61 7.36
N ILE A 170 26.01 11.97 7.57
CA ILE A 170 27.20 12.16 6.74
C ILE A 170 27.49 10.88 5.96
N ALA A 171 27.52 10.97 4.64
CA ALA A 171 27.96 9.89 3.77
C ALA A 171 29.45 9.58 4.02
N GLU A 172 29.77 8.30 4.11
CA GLU A 172 31.12 7.77 4.30
C GLU A 172 31.31 6.54 3.40
N ASP A 173 31.74 6.80 2.17
CA ASP A 173 31.91 5.78 1.13
C ASP A 173 33.32 5.15 1.12
N ASN A 174 34.20 5.53 2.06
CA ASN A 174 35.55 5.00 2.13
C ASN A 174 35.53 3.55 2.62
N SER A 175 35.75 2.59 1.73
CA SER A 175 35.82 1.17 2.09
C SER A 175 36.92 0.80 3.10
N ALA A 176 37.84 1.72 3.43
CA ALA A 176 38.85 1.53 4.46
C ALA A 176 38.36 1.86 5.88
N THR A 177 37.26 2.58 6.05
CA THR A 177 36.62 2.80 7.35
C THR A 177 35.71 1.62 7.71
N LYS A 178 35.55 1.38 9.00
CA LYS A 178 34.59 0.44 9.60
C LYS A 178 33.19 1.04 9.72
N VAL A 179 33.10 2.36 9.81
CA VAL A 179 31.82 3.10 9.78
C VAL A 179 31.43 3.44 8.35
N GLY A 180 30.13 3.68 8.12
CA GLY A 180 29.52 3.92 6.81
C GLY A 180 28.48 2.86 6.43
N PRO A 181 27.77 3.05 5.31
CA PRO A 181 27.96 4.12 4.32
C PRO A 181 27.33 5.47 4.74
N ASN A 182 26.49 5.51 5.77
CA ASN A 182 26.00 6.76 6.34
C ASN A 182 26.18 6.75 7.86
N VAL A 183 26.83 7.78 8.37
CA VAL A 183 27.08 8.00 9.80
C VAL A 183 26.09 9.05 10.31
N VAL A 184 25.17 8.61 11.16
CA VAL A 184 24.02 9.41 11.58
C VAL A 184 24.07 9.69 13.07
N THR A 185 23.93 10.95 13.43
CA THR A 185 23.68 11.42 14.80
C THR A 185 22.35 12.16 14.82
N GLN A 186 21.49 11.88 15.80
CA GLN A 186 20.28 12.65 16.07
C GLN A 186 20.44 13.31 17.44
N ASN A 187 20.46 14.63 17.50
CA ASN A 187 20.41 15.37 18.75
C ASN A 187 19.00 15.95 18.97
N PHE A 188 18.40 15.60 20.10
CA PHE A 188 17.06 16.04 20.49
C PHE A 188 17.16 17.14 21.54
N GLY A 189 16.18 18.04 21.57
CA GLY A 189 16.15 19.10 22.56
C GLY A 189 14.77 19.66 22.86
N ASN A 190 14.69 20.34 24.00
CA ASN A 190 13.64 21.32 24.30
C ASN A 190 14.26 22.50 25.07
N ARG A 191 13.55 23.64 25.08
CA ARG A 191 14.00 24.87 25.74
C ARG A 191 12.89 25.45 26.60
N PHE A 192 13.26 26.14 27.68
CA PHE A 192 12.31 26.84 28.56
C PHE A 192 11.58 27.98 27.85
N ASP A 193 12.18 28.55 26.81
CA ASP A 193 11.62 29.62 25.99
C ASP A 193 11.08 29.11 24.64
N TYR A 194 10.90 27.80 24.48
CA TYR A 194 10.41 27.21 23.25
C TYR A 194 8.99 27.70 22.92
N GLN A 195 8.76 28.01 21.65
CA GLN A 195 7.45 28.36 21.11
C GLN A 195 7.06 27.31 20.07
N ALA A 196 5.85 26.78 20.20
CA ALA A 196 5.31 25.81 19.27
C ALA A 196 5.33 26.34 17.83
N GLN A 197 5.64 25.45 16.89
CA GLN A 197 5.77 25.77 15.48
C GLN A 197 4.69 25.06 14.65
N LEU A 198 4.23 25.77 13.62
CA LEU A 198 3.59 25.17 12.47
C LEU A 198 4.70 24.76 11.48
N LEU A 199 4.77 23.48 11.17
CA LEU A 199 5.82 22.89 10.34
C LEU A 199 5.25 21.88 9.36
N GLY A 200 6.07 21.39 8.44
CA GLY A 200 5.70 20.30 7.55
C GLY A 200 6.60 20.25 6.33
N VAL A 201 6.16 19.54 5.31
CA VAL A 201 6.83 19.45 4.01
C VAL A 201 5.90 19.86 2.88
N THR A 202 6.50 20.44 1.85
CA THR A 202 5.87 20.66 0.55
C THR A 202 6.60 19.79 -0.46
N PHE A 203 5.90 18.90 -1.15
CA PHE A 203 6.55 17.89 -1.99
C PHE A 203 5.67 17.45 -3.16
N ARG A 204 6.29 16.81 -4.13
CA ARG A 204 5.59 16.09 -5.19
C ARG A 204 5.90 14.62 -5.03
N ASP A 205 4.89 13.88 -4.60
CA ASP A 205 4.91 12.42 -4.47
C ASP A 205 5.10 11.78 -5.86
N LYS A 206 6.28 11.22 -6.09
CA LYS A 206 6.75 10.65 -7.35
C LYS A 206 6.51 9.16 -7.43
N ASP A 207 6.48 8.46 -6.31
CA ASP A 207 6.32 7.00 -6.25
C ASP A 207 4.93 6.55 -5.77
N ALA A 208 4.07 7.52 -5.43
CA ALA A 208 2.66 7.38 -5.07
C ALA A 208 2.44 6.66 -3.73
N ASP A 209 3.34 6.82 -2.77
CA ASP A 209 3.19 6.26 -1.43
C ASP A 209 2.50 7.22 -0.43
N THR A 210 2.19 8.44 -0.88
CA THR A 210 1.56 9.54 -0.11
C THR A 210 2.38 10.05 1.08
N PHE A 211 3.66 9.69 1.12
CA PHE A 211 4.66 10.11 2.08
C PHE A 211 5.77 10.89 1.36
N TYR A 212 6.64 11.55 2.13
CA TYR A 212 7.75 12.32 1.58
C TYR A 212 8.99 11.43 1.47
N ASP A 213 9.62 11.42 0.29
CA ASP A 213 10.94 10.82 0.10
C ASP A 213 12.04 11.84 -0.24
N ALA A 214 13.30 11.47 0.05
CA ALA A 214 14.43 12.28 -0.32
C ALA A 214 14.45 12.58 -1.83
N GLY A 215 14.30 13.86 -2.17
CA GLY A 215 14.30 14.34 -3.55
C GLY A 215 12.91 14.67 -4.12
N GLU A 216 11.85 14.52 -3.33
CA GLU A 216 10.49 14.94 -3.68
C GLU A 216 10.15 16.37 -3.27
N GLY A 217 10.95 16.95 -2.37
CA GLY A 217 10.76 18.29 -1.83
C GLY A 217 10.62 19.36 -2.90
N LEU A 218 9.64 20.24 -2.70
CA LEU A 218 9.40 21.44 -3.48
C LEU A 218 9.94 22.65 -2.72
N GLY A 219 11.09 23.16 -3.14
CA GLY A 219 11.70 24.35 -2.55
C GLY A 219 11.05 25.66 -2.99
N GLY A 220 11.05 26.65 -2.10
CA GLY A 220 10.56 27.99 -2.38
C GLY A 220 9.03 28.12 -2.47
N VAL A 221 8.28 27.14 -1.95
CA VAL A 221 6.84 27.25 -1.78
C VAL A 221 6.57 28.26 -0.67
N THR A 222 5.77 29.28 -0.96
CA THR A 222 5.33 30.26 0.04
C THR A 222 4.23 29.65 0.89
N VAL A 223 4.46 29.55 2.19
CA VAL A 223 3.49 29.04 3.18
C VAL A 223 2.97 30.21 4.00
N THR A 224 1.66 30.48 3.91
CA THR A 224 1.01 31.59 4.61
C THR A 224 -0.07 31.06 5.55
N ALA A 225 0.10 31.26 6.86
CA ALA A 225 -0.88 30.95 7.89
C ALA A 225 -1.65 32.22 8.29
N THR A 226 -2.96 32.24 8.09
CA THR A 226 -3.84 33.37 8.46
C THR A 226 -4.89 32.93 9.47
N GLY A 227 -4.97 33.63 10.60
CA GLY A 227 -5.93 33.36 11.67
C GLY A 227 -6.20 34.61 12.51
N ALA A 228 -6.94 34.46 13.61
CA ALA A 228 -7.25 35.57 14.51
C ALA A 228 -5.99 36.22 15.13
N GLY A 229 -4.90 35.44 15.26
CA GLY A 229 -3.60 35.89 15.76
C GLY A 229 -2.76 36.68 14.75
N GLY A 230 -3.21 36.82 13.49
CA GLY A 230 -2.51 37.53 12.42
C GLY A 230 -2.22 36.65 11.20
N THR A 231 -1.38 37.18 10.31
CA THR A 231 -0.87 36.49 9.12
C THR A 231 0.64 36.31 9.24
N PHE A 232 1.09 35.07 9.07
CA PHE A 232 2.48 34.67 9.18
C PHE A 232 2.89 33.96 7.89
N THR A 233 4.10 34.25 7.39
CA THR A 233 4.57 33.70 6.12
C THR A 233 6.01 33.20 6.27
N THR A 234 6.27 32.03 5.68
CA THR A 234 7.61 31.46 5.49
C THR A 234 7.72 30.85 4.10
N MET A 235 8.89 30.35 3.75
CA MET A 235 9.12 29.57 2.52
C MET A 235 9.65 28.19 2.87
N SER A 236 9.27 27.18 2.09
CA SER A 236 9.94 25.87 2.17
C SER A 236 11.40 25.97 1.75
N TRP A 237 12.25 25.20 2.42
CA TRP A 237 13.64 24.99 2.08
C TRP A 237 13.77 24.16 0.79
N ASP A 238 14.98 24.03 0.25
CA ASP A 238 15.22 23.26 -0.98
C ASP A 238 14.79 21.78 -0.86
N SER A 239 14.87 21.20 0.35
CA SER A 239 14.37 19.86 0.67
C SER A 239 12.84 19.80 0.88
N GLY A 240 12.11 20.90 0.69
CA GLY A 240 10.65 20.96 0.83
C GLY A 240 10.14 21.17 2.27
N GLY A 241 10.97 20.97 3.30
CA GLY A 241 10.60 21.26 4.68
C GLY A 241 10.33 22.74 4.93
N TYR A 242 9.43 23.05 5.86
CA TYR A 242 9.19 24.42 6.32
C TYR A 242 8.84 24.43 7.81
N GLN A 243 9.08 25.56 8.47
CA GLN A 243 8.56 25.82 9.81
C GLN A 243 8.40 27.32 10.07
N MET A 244 7.47 27.66 10.96
CA MET A 244 7.28 29.00 11.49
C MET A 244 6.65 28.98 12.88
N VAL A 245 7.03 29.93 13.72
CA VAL A 245 6.36 30.20 14.99
C VAL A 245 5.07 30.96 14.72
N VAL A 246 3.95 30.46 15.25
CA VAL A 246 2.67 31.15 15.23
C VAL A 246 2.04 31.11 16.64
N PRO A 247 1.34 32.17 17.07
CA PRO A 247 0.59 32.13 18.33
C PRO A 247 -0.44 31.00 18.37
N ALA A 248 -0.84 30.55 19.56
CA ALA A 248 -1.91 29.57 19.68
C ALA A 248 -3.21 30.08 19.01
N GLY A 249 -3.84 29.24 18.20
CA GLY A 249 -5.02 29.61 17.43
C GLY A 249 -5.33 28.67 16.26
N SER A 250 -6.45 28.93 15.59
CA SER A 250 -6.82 28.25 14.34
C SER A 250 -6.36 29.09 13.15
N TYR A 251 -5.77 28.43 12.17
CA TYR A 251 -5.19 29.04 10.98
C TYR A 251 -5.69 28.36 9.71
N SER A 252 -5.98 29.16 8.69
CA SER A 252 -5.98 28.72 7.29
C SER A 252 -4.54 28.83 6.77
N VAL A 253 -3.98 27.71 6.34
CA VAL A 253 -2.60 27.58 5.86
C VAL A 253 -2.64 27.41 4.34
N THR A 254 -2.15 28.40 3.61
CA THR A 254 -2.12 28.40 2.15
C THR A 254 -0.69 28.24 1.64
N PHE A 255 -0.49 27.28 0.76
CA PHE A 255 0.75 26.95 0.07
C PHE A 255 0.64 27.45 -1.38
N SER A 256 1.63 28.19 -1.87
CA SER A 256 1.61 28.72 -3.25
C SER A 256 3.01 28.99 -3.81
N GLY A 257 3.14 28.93 -5.13
CA GLY A 257 4.45 29.11 -5.80
C GLY A 257 5.36 27.88 -5.63
N GLY A 258 6.67 28.06 -5.75
CA GLY A 258 7.66 27.01 -5.48
C GLY A 258 7.54 25.74 -6.33
N GLY A 259 6.94 25.82 -7.52
CA GLY A 259 6.71 24.67 -8.39
C GLY A 259 5.36 23.95 -8.21
N LEU A 260 4.53 24.38 -7.25
CA LEU A 260 3.14 23.90 -7.12
C LEU A 260 2.31 24.24 -8.38
N ALA A 261 1.49 23.30 -8.84
CA ALA A 261 0.60 23.49 -9.99
C ALA A 261 -0.53 24.48 -9.68
N ALA A 262 -1.04 24.47 -8.45
CA ALA A 262 -2.06 25.38 -7.95
C ALA A 262 -1.88 25.60 -6.44
N PRO A 263 -2.40 26.72 -5.87
CA PRO A 263 -2.40 26.89 -4.43
C PRO A 263 -3.17 25.79 -3.70
N ILE A 264 -2.63 25.32 -2.57
CA ILE A 264 -3.27 24.34 -1.69
C ILE A 264 -3.61 25.04 -0.38
N THR A 265 -4.82 24.85 0.14
CA THR A 265 -5.22 25.43 1.43
C THR A 265 -5.65 24.33 2.39
N LYS A 266 -5.08 24.34 3.60
CA LYS A 266 -5.40 23.44 4.72
C LYS A 266 -5.74 24.24 5.97
N THR A 267 -6.18 23.55 7.01
CA THR A 267 -6.44 24.15 8.33
C THR A 267 -5.52 23.56 9.38
N ALA A 268 -5.06 24.38 10.32
CA ALA A 268 -4.24 23.97 11.46
C ALA A 268 -4.79 24.55 12.75
N ILE A 269 -4.65 23.82 13.86
CA ILE A 269 -4.91 24.33 15.21
C ILE A 269 -3.61 24.22 16.00
N VAL A 270 -2.95 25.35 16.23
CA VAL A 270 -1.71 25.42 17.00
C VAL A 270 -2.03 25.72 18.46
N ALA A 271 -1.48 24.93 19.37
CA ALA A 271 -1.64 25.08 20.81
C ALA A 271 -0.26 25.26 21.48
N GLN A 272 0.08 24.41 22.46
CA GLN A 272 1.38 24.45 23.15
C GLN A 272 2.42 23.51 22.55
N SER A 273 2.04 22.69 21.58
CA SER A 273 2.92 21.74 20.91
C SER A 273 2.96 22.02 19.42
N ASN A 274 4.03 21.56 18.77
CA ASN A 274 4.18 21.68 17.32
C ASN A 274 3.04 20.98 16.58
N VAL A 275 2.76 21.50 15.39
CA VAL A 275 1.73 20.98 14.50
C VAL A 275 2.33 20.81 13.12
N LYS A 276 2.15 19.61 12.55
CA LYS A 276 2.59 19.29 11.21
C LYS A 276 1.44 19.42 10.21
N VAL A 277 1.67 20.13 9.10
CA VAL A 277 0.75 20.28 7.98
C VAL A 277 1.52 20.20 6.69
N ASP A 278 1.30 19.15 5.92
CA ASP A 278 2.03 18.94 4.67
C ASP A 278 1.22 19.43 3.47
N ALA A 279 1.89 19.74 2.37
CA ALA A 279 1.26 20.06 1.09
C ALA A 279 1.89 19.23 -0.03
N MET A 280 1.09 18.33 -0.59
CA MET A 280 1.48 17.48 -1.70
C MET A 280 0.94 18.06 -3.01
N ASP A 281 1.80 18.27 -4.01
CA ASP A 281 1.45 18.78 -5.33
C ASP A 281 0.84 17.68 -6.21
N GLY A 282 -0.46 17.77 -6.49
CA GLY A 282 -1.20 16.75 -7.24
C GLY A 282 -1.86 15.69 -6.35
N THR A 283 -2.44 14.67 -6.96
CA THR A 283 -3.18 13.58 -6.30
C THR A 283 -2.28 12.42 -5.86
N GLY A 284 -0.99 12.66 -5.62
CA GLY A 284 0.02 11.60 -5.69
C GLY A 284 0.33 11.28 -7.15
N GLY A 285 1.50 10.71 -7.43
CA GLY A 285 1.84 10.23 -8.76
C GLY A 285 0.75 9.33 -9.34
N THR A 286 0.74 9.13 -10.67
CA THR A 286 0.08 7.94 -11.24
C THR A 286 0.54 6.75 -10.41
N GLY A 287 -0.34 5.97 -9.80
CA GLY A 287 -0.03 4.92 -8.81
C GLY A 287 0.72 3.70 -9.38
N GLY A 288 1.62 3.97 -10.32
CA GLY A 288 2.44 3.04 -11.07
C GLY A 288 1.63 2.20 -12.04
N ALA A 289 2.37 1.58 -12.96
CA ALA A 289 1.94 0.33 -13.57
C ALA A 289 2.34 -0.81 -12.65
N LYS A 290 1.35 -1.52 -12.13
CA LYS A 290 1.51 -2.75 -11.35
C LYS A 290 1.34 -3.91 -12.30
N VAL A 291 2.44 -4.59 -12.59
CA VAL A 291 2.46 -5.75 -13.47
C VAL A 291 2.65 -7.00 -12.61
N GLY A 292 1.74 -7.96 -12.78
CA GLY A 292 1.78 -9.26 -12.14
C GLY A 292 2.82 -10.18 -12.73
N THR A 293 2.69 -11.45 -12.38
CA THR A 293 3.46 -12.58 -12.83
C THR A 293 2.64 -13.39 -13.84
N THR A 294 3.11 -14.58 -14.24
CA THR A 294 2.30 -15.48 -15.07
C THR A 294 1.41 -16.42 -14.23
N GLY A 295 1.22 -16.11 -12.95
CA GLY A 295 0.36 -16.86 -12.04
C GLY A 295 -0.63 -15.92 -11.35
N SER A 296 -1.60 -16.50 -10.63
CA SER A 296 -2.62 -15.71 -9.93
C SER A 296 -2.03 -14.75 -8.89
N ASP A 297 -2.25 -13.45 -9.12
CA ASP A 297 -1.81 -12.37 -8.26
C ASP A 297 -2.95 -11.67 -7.53
N LEU A 298 -2.61 -11.05 -6.40
CA LEU A 298 -3.50 -10.19 -5.64
C LEU A 298 -2.95 -8.77 -5.62
N PHE A 299 -3.65 -7.87 -6.30
CA PHE A 299 -3.43 -6.43 -6.23
C PHE A 299 -4.35 -5.81 -5.19
N VAL A 300 -3.89 -4.72 -4.57
CA VAL A 300 -4.71 -3.88 -3.70
C VAL A 300 -4.70 -2.46 -4.25
N SER A 301 -5.88 -1.97 -4.64
CA SER A 301 -6.12 -0.61 -5.11
C SER A 301 -5.95 0.38 -3.95
N GLN A 302 -5.39 1.54 -4.26
CA GLN A 302 -5.16 2.63 -3.33
C GLN A 302 -6.04 3.82 -3.70
N ALA A 303 -5.93 4.92 -2.96
CA ALA A 303 -6.67 6.14 -3.26
C ALA A 303 -5.97 6.98 -4.35
N ALA A 304 -5.56 6.36 -5.46
CA ALA A 304 -4.80 6.99 -6.56
C ALA A 304 -5.35 6.55 -7.93
N ASN A 305 -4.81 7.13 -9.02
CA ASN A 305 -5.07 6.63 -10.38
C ASN A 305 -4.01 5.58 -10.73
N GLU A 306 -4.35 4.31 -10.76
CA GLU A 306 -3.39 3.21 -10.94
C GLU A 306 -3.57 2.49 -12.29
N SER A 307 -2.58 1.69 -12.69
CA SER A 307 -2.75 0.73 -13.79
C SER A 307 -2.30 -0.66 -13.36
N PHE A 308 -3.13 -1.66 -13.60
CA PHE A 308 -2.93 -3.05 -13.20
C PHE A 308 -2.90 -3.96 -14.43
N SER A 309 -1.89 -4.80 -14.52
CA SER A 309 -1.71 -5.80 -15.58
C SER A 309 -1.47 -7.16 -14.95
N GLY A 310 -2.46 -8.06 -14.93
CA GLY A 310 -2.31 -9.38 -14.31
C GLY A 310 -1.44 -10.36 -15.10
N LEU A 311 -1.46 -10.26 -16.44
CA LEU A 311 -0.81 -11.17 -17.40
C LEU A 311 -1.55 -12.52 -17.54
N GLU A 312 -0.95 -13.62 -17.09
CA GLU A 312 -1.56 -14.97 -17.14
C GLU A 312 -1.94 -15.37 -15.72
N GLY A 313 -3.04 -16.09 -15.56
CA GLY A 313 -3.48 -16.55 -14.25
C GLY A 313 -4.92 -16.15 -13.98
N ILE A 314 -5.31 -16.19 -12.71
CA ILE A 314 -6.56 -15.59 -12.23
C ILE A 314 -6.16 -14.50 -11.25
N ASP A 315 -6.22 -13.27 -11.72
CA ASP A 315 -5.73 -12.09 -11.03
C ASP A 315 -6.86 -11.35 -10.36
N THR A 316 -6.60 -10.89 -9.13
CA THR A 316 -7.58 -10.23 -8.28
C THR A 316 -7.14 -8.83 -7.95
N LEU A 317 -7.95 -7.83 -8.30
CA LEU A 317 -7.85 -6.50 -7.74
C LEU A 317 -8.79 -6.36 -6.53
N LYS A 318 -8.23 -6.17 -5.34
CA LYS A 318 -9.00 -5.83 -4.14
C LYS A 318 -9.19 -4.31 -4.03
N ILE A 319 -10.44 -3.90 -3.87
CA ILE A 319 -10.86 -2.52 -3.73
C ILE A 319 -11.54 -2.36 -2.37
N GLY A 320 -11.08 -1.41 -1.56
CA GLY A 320 -11.59 -1.17 -0.19
C GLY A 320 -12.93 -0.42 -0.15
N THR A 321 -13.92 -0.89 -0.90
CA THR A 321 -15.28 -0.33 -0.94
C THR A 321 -16.31 -1.39 -1.30
N ASN A 322 -17.60 -1.09 -1.14
CA ASN A 322 -18.69 -1.97 -1.59
C ASN A 322 -18.89 -1.81 -3.10
N ARG A 323 -19.42 -2.83 -3.77
CA ARG A 323 -19.69 -2.81 -5.21
C ARG A 323 -20.57 -1.62 -5.63
N ALA A 324 -21.54 -1.23 -4.80
CA ALA A 324 -22.45 -0.12 -5.09
C ALA A 324 -21.77 1.26 -5.16
N ASP A 325 -20.61 1.41 -4.52
CA ASP A 325 -19.86 2.67 -4.43
C ASP A 325 -18.77 2.80 -5.52
N ALA A 326 -18.70 1.81 -6.42
CA ALA A 326 -17.77 1.77 -7.55
C ALA A 326 -18.50 1.86 -8.91
N THR A 327 -17.92 2.65 -9.81
CA THR A 327 -18.28 2.74 -11.23
C THR A 327 -17.29 1.94 -12.05
N LEU A 328 -17.79 1.09 -12.94
CA LEU A 328 -16.98 0.28 -13.85
C LEU A 328 -17.27 0.75 -15.28
N GLN A 329 -16.21 0.98 -16.06
CA GLN A 329 -16.31 1.35 -17.45
C GLN A 329 -15.38 0.45 -18.29
N GLY A 330 -15.99 -0.43 -19.08
CA GLY A 330 -15.29 -1.48 -19.79
C GLY A 330 -16.08 -2.78 -19.68
N SER A 331 -15.74 -3.74 -20.51
CA SER A 331 -16.28 -5.10 -20.53
C SER A 331 -15.10 -6.01 -20.81
N ASP A 332 -15.06 -7.23 -20.25
CA ASP A 332 -13.93 -8.18 -20.29
C ASP A 332 -12.84 -7.96 -19.21
N GLU A 333 -11.78 -8.76 -19.23
CA GLU A 333 -10.62 -8.70 -18.32
C GLU A 333 -9.82 -7.38 -18.46
N SER A 334 -10.21 -6.49 -19.38
CA SER A 334 -9.68 -5.15 -19.58
C SER A 334 -10.76 -4.09 -19.36
N GLY A 335 -10.42 -3.05 -18.60
CA GLY A 335 -11.41 -2.01 -18.29
C GLY A 335 -10.85 -0.87 -17.45
N MET A 336 -11.73 0.04 -17.05
CA MET A 336 -11.44 1.08 -16.08
C MET A 336 -12.39 0.95 -14.89
N VAL A 337 -11.86 1.19 -13.70
CA VAL A 337 -12.62 1.24 -12.45
C VAL A 337 -12.47 2.61 -11.84
N THR A 338 -13.56 3.23 -11.42
CA THR A 338 -13.55 4.46 -10.65
C THR A 338 -14.29 4.21 -9.36
N THR A 339 -13.69 4.54 -8.23
CA THR A 339 -14.33 4.36 -6.91
C THR A 339 -14.72 5.71 -6.34
N ALA A 340 -15.76 5.77 -5.50
CA ALA A 340 -16.19 7.04 -4.89
C ALA A 340 -15.15 7.64 -3.92
N VAL A 341 -14.13 6.88 -3.53
CA VAL A 341 -13.13 7.22 -2.50
C VAL A 341 -11.68 7.13 -3.01
N GLY A 342 -11.47 6.63 -4.23
CA GLY A 342 -10.17 6.46 -4.88
C GLY A 342 -10.17 7.01 -6.30
N GLY A 343 -9.03 6.93 -6.98
CA GLY A 343 -8.87 7.47 -8.32
C GLY A 343 -9.51 6.61 -9.40
N ILE A 344 -9.04 6.80 -10.63
CA ILE A 344 -9.42 6.05 -11.83
C ILE A 344 -8.33 5.02 -12.11
N ASP A 345 -8.67 3.75 -11.92
CA ASP A 345 -7.78 2.62 -12.14
C ASP A 345 -8.01 2.03 -13.54
N SER A 346 -6.93 1.70 -14.24
CA SER A 346 -6.95 0.99 -15.52
C SER A 346 -6.55 -0.47 -15.31
N LEU A 347 -7.35 -1.40 -15.84
CA LEU A 347 -7.17 -2.84 -15.69
C LEU A 347 -6.85 -3.49 -17.03
N THR A 348 -5.95 -4.45 -17.02
CA THR A 348 -5.64 -5.33 -18.16
C THR A 348 -5.37 -6.72 -17.61
N SER A 349 -6.04 -7.74 -18.15
CA SER A 349 -5.94 -9.13 -17.66
C SER A 349 -6.19 -9.21 -16.15
N ILE A 350 -7.35 -8.72 -15.69
CA ILE A 350 -7.80 -8.87 -14.30
C ILE A 350 -9.15 -9.59 -14.32
N GLU A 351 -9.18 -10.82 -13.80
CA GLU A 351 -10.36 -11.68 -13.88
C GLU A 351 -11.31 -11.45 -12.69
N ARG A 352 -10.81 -10.91 -11.57
CA ARG A 352 -11.58 -10.72 -10.34
C ARG A 352 -11.42 -9.29 -9.79
N ILE A 353 -12.53 -8.67 -9.42
CA ILE A 353 -12.53 -7.46 -8.57
C ILE A 353 -13.18 -7.81 -7.23
N ALA A 354 -12.40 -7.79 -6.16
CA ALA A 354 -12.86 -8.06 -4.81
C ALA A 354 -13.27 -6.75 -4.11
N PHE A 355 -14.56 -6.66 -3.78
CA PHE A 355 -15.17 -5.60 -2.98
C PHE A 355 -15.37 -6.09 -1.53
N ASP A 356 -15.70 -5.18 -0.62
CA ASP A 356 -16.00 -5.52 0.77
C ASP A 356 -17.26 -6.38 0.92
N ASP A 357 -18.18 -6.29 -0.04
CA ASP A 357 -19.47 -6.97 -0.06
C ASP A 357 -19.58 -8.10 -1.10
N GLY A 358 -18.50 -8.48 -1.78
CA GLY A 358 -18.52 -9.57 -2.76
C GLY A 358 -17.39 -9.50 -3.77
N THR A 359 -17.44 -10.34 -4.80
CA THR A 359 -16.45 -10.36 -5.88
C THR A 359 -17.14 -10.30 -7.23
N LEU A 360 -16.67 -9.43 -8.11
CA LEU A 360 -17.09 -9.40 -9.51
C LEU A 360 -16.11 -10.24 -10.34
N ALA A 361 -16.62 -11.26 -11.03
CA ALA A 361 -15.84 -12.03 -11.99
C ALA A 361 -16.05 -11.46 -13.41
N LEU A 362 -14.95 -11.16 -14.12
CA LEU A 362 -14.93 -10.48 -15.43
C LEU A 362 -14.64 -11.44 -16.60
N ASP A 363 -14.15 -12.64 -16.31
CA ASP A 363 -13.83 -13.73 -17.23
C ASP A 363 -15.11 -14.47 -17.70
N VAL A 364 -15.93 -13.76 -18.48
CA VAL A 364 -17.28 -14.19 -18.90
C VAL A 364 -17.37 -14.72 -20.33
N GLY A 365 -16.27 -14.64 -21.07
CA GLY A 365 -16.08 -15.09 -22.45
C GLY A 365 -16.27 -16.60 -22.65
N LYS A 366 -16.25 -17.02 -23.92
CA LYS A 366 -16.69 -18.36 -24.39
C LYS A 366 -16.05 -19.55 -23.68
N ASP A 367 -14.79 -19.41 -23.30
CA ASP A 367 -13.99 -20.45 -22.65
C ASP A 367 -13.37 -19.99 -21.33
N GLU A 368 -13.84 -18.86 -20.81
CA GLU A 368 -13.43 -18.31 -19.53
C GLU A 368 -14.26 -18.90 -18.38
N ASN A 369 -13.69 -18.92 -17.18
CA ASN A 369 -14.20 -19.74 -16.08
C ASN A 369 -15.59 -19.31 -15.63
N ALA A 370 -15.79 -18.03 -15.26
CA ALA A 370 -17.05 -17.58 -14.70
C ALA A 370 -18.20 -17.66 -15.70
N GLY A 371 -17.97 -17.22 -16.94
CA GLY A 371 -18.97 -17.30 -18.00
C GLY A 371 -19.36 -18.74 -18.33
N THR A 372 -18.36 -19.63 -18.44
CA THR A 372 -18.62 -21.04 -18.79
C THR A 372 -19.33 -21.76 -17.64
N ALA A 373 -18.96 -21.50 -16.39
CA ALA A 373 -19.64 -22.04 -15.22
C ALA A 373 -21.12 -21.61 -15.18
N PHE A 374 -21.40 -20.32 -15.43
CA PHE A 374 -22.77 -19.82 -15.54
C PHE A 374 -23.57 -20.56 -16.61
N ARG A 375 -23.00 -20.71 -17.80
CA ARG A 375 -23.69 -21.33 -18.95
C ARG A 375 -23.90 -22.84 -18.77
N ILE A 376 -22.98 -23.57 -18.15
CA ILE A 376 -23.17 -24.99 -17.82
C ILE A 376 -24.31 -25.14 -16.83
N TYR A 377 -24.33 -24.34 -15.77
CA TYR A 377 -25.41 -24.38 -14.78
C TYR A 377 -26.74 -24.05 -15.46
N GLN A 378 -26.82 -22.93 -16.19
CA GLN A 378 -28.05 -22.54 -16.89
C GLN A 378 -28.53 -23.64 -17.82
N ALA A 379 -27.64 -24.19 -18.66
CA ALA A 379 -28.00 -25.21 -19.64
C ALA A 379 -28.47 -26.51 -18.98
N ALA A 380 -27.87 -26.88 -17.84
CA ALA A 380 -28.24 -28.08 -17.11
C ALA A 380 -29.66 -28.01 -16.54
N PHE A 381 -30.09 -26.86 -16.01
CA PHE A 381 -31.35 -26.76 -15.27
C PHE A 381 -32.39 -25.82 -15.89
N GLY A 382 -32.07 -25.15 -16.99
CA GLY A 382 -32.97 -24.22 -17.69
C GLY A 382 -33.37 -23.00 -16.84
N ARG A 383 -32.50 -22.58 -15.91
CA ARG A 383 -32.75 -21.46 -15.00
C ARG A 383 -31.49 -20.67 -14.71
N THR A 384 -31.66 -19.40 -14.30
CA THR A 384 -30.53 -18.60 -13.79
C THR A 384 -29.91 -19.30 -12.57
N PRO A 385 -28.58 -19.47 -12.54
CA PRO A 385 -27.88 -20.03 -11.39
C PRO A 385 -28.16 -19.22 -10.12
N ASP A 386 -28.29 -19.91 -8.98
CA ASP A 386 -28.27 -19.23 -7.69
C ASP A 386 -26.84 -18.80 -7.34
N ASN A 387 -26.70 -17.72 -6.56
CA ASN A 387 -25.40 -17.09 -6.33
C ASN A 387 -24.42 -18.03 -5.60
N ALA A 388 -24.87 -18.73 -4.56
CA ALA A 388 -24.03 -19.62 -3.77
C ALA A 388 -23.54 -20.83 -4.58
N GLY A 389 -24.43 -21.45 -5.36
CA GLY A 389 -24.09 -22.54 -6.25
C GLY A 389 -23.15 -22.09 -7.36
N LEU A 390 -23.38 -20.93 -7.96
CA LEU A 390 -22.49 -20.39 -8.99
C LEU A 390 -21.09 -20.08 -8.42
N LYS A 391 -21.00 -19.44 -7.26
CA LYS A 391 -19.73 -19.20 -6.54
C LYS A 391 -18.97 -20.50 -6.29
N PHE A 392 -19.65 -21.56 -5.86
CA PHE A 392 -19.03 -22.88 -5.68
C PHE A 392 -18.42 -23.42 -6.97
N TRP A 393 -19.15 -23.31 -8.09
CA TRP A 393 -18.67 -23.84 -9.37
C TRP A 393 -17.54 -23.02 -9.96
N ILE A 394 -17.62 -21.67 -9.88
CA ILE A 394 -16.53 -20.77 -10.27
C ILE A 394 -15.26 -21.12 -9.50
N ASN A 395 -15.35 -21.21 -8.17
CA ASN A 395 -14.20 -21.60 -7.34
C ASN A 395 -13.66 -23.00 -7.73
N SER A 396 -14.53 -23.95 -8.10
CA SER A 396 -14.09 -25.29 -8.48
C SER A 396 -13.29 -25.28 -9.79
N VAL A 397 -13.74 -24.53 -10.80
CA VAL A 397 -13.04 -24.43 -12.08
C VAL A 397 -11.77 -23.57 -11.96
N ASP A 398 -11.79 -22.52 -11.14
CA ASP A 398 -10.61 -21.72 -10.80
C ASP A 398 -9.51 -22.56 -10.13
N ASN A 399 -9.90 -23.60 -9.39
CA ASN A 399 -8.98 -24.57 -8.77
C ASN A 399 -8.70 -25.81 -9.65
N GLY A 400 -8.98 -25.73 -10.96
CA GLY A 400 -8.55 -26.73 -11.94
C GLY A 400 -9.58 -27.83 -12.26
N LEU A 401 -10.83 -27.73 -11.80
CA LEU A 401 -11.90 -28.60 -12.31
C LEU A 401 -12.14 -28.31 -13.80
N SER A 402 -11.99 -29.31 -14.66
CA SER A 402 -12.32 -29.14 -16.08
C SER A 402 -13.81 -28.85 -16.30
N PHE A 403 -14.14 -28.04 -17.31
CA PHE A 403 -15.54 -27.77 -17.69
C PHE A 403 -16.33 -29.05 -18.01
N LYS A 404 -15.67 -30.06 -18.60
CA LYS A 404 -16.28 -31.37 -18.82
C LYS A 404 -16.59 -32.07 -17.48
N GLY A 405 -15.68 -31.99 -16.51
CA GLY A 405 -15.89 -32.54 -15.16
C GLY A 405 -17.05 -31.85 -14.42
N MET A 406 -17.16 -30.52 -14.56
CA MET A 406 -18.33 -29.77 -14.09
C MET A 406 -19.60 -30.26 -14.77
N ALA A 407 -19.65 -30.30 -16.11
CA ALA A 407 -20.82 -30.79 -16.85
C ALA A 407 -21.21 -32.23 -16.48
N GLY A 408 -20.23 -33.11 -16.25
CA GLY A 408 -20.47 -34.46 -15.72
C GLY A 408 -21.12 -34.44 -14.33
N SER A 409 -20.66 -33.57 -13.44
CA SER A 409 -21.25 -33.42 -12.10
C SER A 409 -22.71 -32.94 -12.16
N PHE A 410 -23.05 -32.08 -13.12
CA PHE A 410 -24.46 -31.71 -13.37
C PHE A 410 -25.27 -32.87 -13.92
N ASN A 411 -24.71 -33.67 -14.85
CA ASN A 411 -25.41 -34.84 -15.38
C ASN A 411 -25.78 -35.87 -14.29
N ASP A 412 -24.94 -35.99 -13.27
CA ASP A 412 -25.13 -36.91 -12.15
C ASP A 412 -26.07 -36.33 -11.06
N ALA A 413 -26.41 -35.04 -11.14
CA ALA A 413 -27.32 -34.41 -10.19
C ALA A 413 -28.74 -34.97 -10.34
N SER A 414 -29.43 -35.20 -9.21
CA SER A 414 -30.77 -35.78 -9.21
C SER A 414 -31.79 -34.97 -10.02
N GLU A 415 -31.66 -33.64 -10.04
CA GLU A 415 -32.48 -32.73 -10.85
C GLU A 415 -32.27 -32.98 -12.35
N PHE A 416 -31.03 -33.15 -12.79
CA PHE A 416 -30.70 -33.41 -14.20
C PHE A 416 -31.18 -34.80 -14.63
N ILE A 417 -31.00 -35.82 -13.79
CA ILE A 417 -31.48 -37.17 -14.05
C ILE A 417 -33.02 -37.18 -14.17
N ALA A 418 -33.72 -36.40 -13.36
CA ALA A 418 -35.17 -36.27 -13.46
C ALA A 418 -35.61 -35.62 -14.78
N LEU A 419 -34.86 -34.63 -15.28
CA LEU A 419 -35.14 -33.92 -16.53
C LEU A 419 -34.78 -34.74 -17.78
N TYR A 420 -33.64 -35.43 -17.77
CA TYR A 420 -33.04 -36.00 -18.98
C TYR A 420 -32.62 -37.48 -18.87
N GLY A 421 -32.57 -38.06 -17.67
CA GLY A 421 -31.94 -39.36 -17.40
C GLY A 421 -32.52 -40.53 -18.18
N ASN A 422 -33.83 -40.54 -18.46
CA ASN A 422 -34.52 -41.62 -19.17
C ASN A 422 -34.81 -41.32 -20.66
N THR A 423 -34.14 -40.33 -21.25
CA THR A 423 -34.35 -39.93 -22.66
C THR A 423 -33.45 -40.73 -23.60
N SER A 424 -33.89 -40.94 -24.86
CA SER A 424 -32.98 -41.39 -25.94
C SER A 424 -31.97 -40.29 -26.27
N ASN A 425 -30.88 -40.62 -26.96
CA ASN A 425 -29.88 -39.62 -27.39
C ASN A 425 -30.49 -38.52 -28.27
N SER A 426 -31.41 -38.87 -29.17
CA SER A 426 -32.17 -37.91 -29.98
C SER A 426 -33.09 -37.01 -29.14
N ALA A 427 -33.78 -37.57 -28.14
CA ALA A 427 -34.65 -36.82 -27.26
C ALA A 427 -33.86 -35.91 -26.31
N TYR A 428 -32.69 -36.35 -25.85
CA TYR A 428 -31.76 -35.54 -25.05
C TYR A 428 -31.27 -34.31 -25.84
N ALA A 429 -30.76 -34.52 -27.06
CA ALA A 429 -30.32 -33.42 -27.92
C ALA A 429 -31.46 -32.44 -28.22
N ALA A 430 -32.66 -32.94 -28.53
CA ALA A 430 -33.84 -32.11 -28.75
C ALA A 430 -34.24 -31.30 -27.51
N ALA A 431 -34.10 -31.88 -26.31
CA ALA A 431 -34.39 -31.18 -25.05
C ALA A 431 -33.39 -30.05 -24.78
N LEU A 432 -32.10 -30.24 -25.07
CA LEU A 432 -31.09 -29.18 -24.93
C LEU A 432 -31.31 -28.04 -25.92
N TYR A 433 -31.72 -28.29 -27.16
CA TYR A 433 -32.12 -27.21 -28.08
C TYR A 433 -33.22 -26.32 -27.47
N LYS A 434 -34.22 -26.93 -26.84
CA LYS A 434 -35.30 -26.18 -26.20
C LYS A 434 -34.86 -25.44 -24.96
N ASN A 435 -34.14 -26.12 -24.08
CA ASN A 435 -33.82 -25.59 -22.75
C ASN A 435 -32.69 -24.57 -22.79
N VAL A 436 -31.69 -24.78 -23.66
CA VAL A 436 -30.52 -23.90 -23.78
C VAL A 436 -30.75 -22.79 -24.81
N LEU A 437 -31.35 -23.13 -25.96
CA LEU A 437 -31.48 -22.21 -27.10
C LEU A 437 -32.90 -21.67 -27.31
N GLY A 438 -33.89 -22.15 -26.55
CA GLY A 438 -35.27 -21.67 -26.63
C GLY A 438 -36.00 -22.05 -27.93
N ARG A 439 -35.48 -23.00 -28.71
CA ARG A 439 -36.03 -23.38 -30.02
C ARG A 439 -35.91 -24.87 -30.30
N ASP A 440 -36.61 -25.34 -31.33
CA ASP A 440 -36.36 -26.67 -31.87
C ASP A 440 -35.01 -26.69 -32.63
N GLY A 441 -34.31 -27.83 -32.54
CA GLY A 441 -33.12 -28.08 -33.33
C GLY A 441 -33.46 -28.29 -34.80
N ASP A 442 -32.62 -27.78 -35.70
CA ASP A 442 -32.75 -28.13 -37.11
C ASP A 442 -32.37 -29.62 -37.34
N ALA A 443 -32.78 -30.16 -38.49
CA ALA A 443 -32.60 -31.56 -38.80
C ALA A 443 -31.12 -31.98 -38.83
N ALA A 444 -30.22 -31.11 -39.29
CA ALA A 444 -28.80 -31.43 -39.38
C ALA A 444 -28.12 -31.37 -38.01
N GLY A 445 -28.38 -30.32 -37.24
CA GLY A 445 -27.84 -30.13 -35.89
C GLY A 445 -28.32 -31.20 -34.90
N SER A 446 -29.59 -31.61 -34.99
CA SER A 446 -30.13 -32.68 -34.15
C SER A 446 -29.57 -34.05 -34.53
N ALA A 447 -29.42 -34.33 -35.83
CA ALA A 447 -28.78 -35.56 -36.29
C ALA A 447 -27.30 -35.63 -35.90
N PHE A 448 -26.58 -34.50 -35.95
CA PHE A 448 -25.18 -34.40 -35.54
C PHE A 448 -24.98 -34.83 -34.08
N TRP A 449 -25.71 -34.21 -33.14
CA TRP A 449 -25.58 -34.54 -31.71
C TRP A 449 -26.03 -35.95 -31.38
N ALA A 450 -27.13 -36.42 -31.98
CA ALA A 450 -27.60 -37.80 -31.79
C ALA A 450 -26.56 -38.82 -32.28
N ASN A 451 -25.99 -38.63 -33.47
CA ASN A 451 -24.96 -39.52 -34.02
C ASN A 451 -23.67 -39.50 -33.20
N ALA A 452 -23.26 -38.35 -32.67
CA ALA A 452 -22.08 -38.23 -31.81
C ALA A 452 -22.24 -39.07 -30.52
N LEU A 453 -23.45 -39.04 -29.92
CA LEU A 453 -23.79 -39.86 -28.75
C LEU A 453 -23.92 -41.35 -29.10
N ASP A 454 -24.63 -41.70 -30.19
CA ASP A 454 -24.88 -43.08 -30.61
C ASP A 454 -23.60 -43.82 -31.01
N SER A 455 -22.63 -43.10 -31.60
CA SER A 455 -21.32 -43.64 -31.98
C SER A 455 -20.30 -43.65 -30.83
N GLY A 456 -20.62 -43.06 -29.68
CA GLY A 456 -19.71 -42.93 -28.53
C GLY A 456 -18.57 -41.93 -28.75
N GLN A 457 -18.65 -41.08 -29.77
CA GLN A 457 -17.68 -40.00 -30.01
C GLN A 457 -17.79 -38.86 -29.00
N ALA A 458 -18.97 -38.69 -28.41
CA ALA A 458 -19.25 -37.74 -27.34
C ALA A 458 -20.12 -38.43 -26.28
N ASP A 459 -19.90 -38.08 -25.01
CA ASP A 459 -20.85 -38.40 -23.94
C ASP A 459 -21.84 -37.25 -23.72
N ARG A 460 -22.80 -37.43 -22.80
CA ARG A 460 -23.80 -36.39 -22.52
C ARG A 460 -23.21 -35.09 -21.96
N ALA A 461 -22.07 -35.16 -21.27
CA ALA A 461 -21.37 -33.99 -20.74
C ALA A 461 -20.68 -33.21 -21.87
N ASP A 462 -20.08 -33.92 -22.84
CA ASP A 462 -19.54 -33.30 -24.06
C ASP A 462 -20.62 -32.56 -24.84
N VAL A 463 -21.81 -33.17 -24.99
CA VAL A 463 -22.94 -32.52 -25.67
C VAL A 463 -23.44 -31.32 -24.90
N LEU A 464 -23.64 -31.42 -23.58
CA LEU A 464 -24.07 -30.29 -22.74
C LEU A 464 -23.10 -29.11 -22.89
N LEU A 465 -21.79 -29.36 -22.73
CA LEU A 465 -20.74 -28.36 -22.91
C LEU A 465 -20.69 -27.80 -24.34
N GLY A 466 -20.98 -28.62 -25.35
CA GLY A 466 -21.08 -28.19 -26.74
C GLY A 466 -22.17 -27.13 -26.95
N PHE A 467 -23.33 -27.30 -26.33
CA PHE A 467 -24.40 -26.31 -26.38
C PHE A 467 -24.02 -25.01 -25.68
N THR A 468 -23.33 -25.07 -24.53
CA THR A 468 -22.97 -23.86 -23.77
C THR A 468 -22.02 -22.95 -24.53
N ARG A 469 -21.16 -23.53 -25.38
CA ARG A 469 -20.17 -22.86 -26.24
C ARG A 469 -20.72 -22.39 -27.59
N SER A 470 -21.98 -22.64 -27.90
CA SER A 470 -22.56 -22.14 -29.14
C SER A 470 -22.66 -20.60 -29.12
N ASP A 471 -22.41 -19.95 -30.25
CA ASP A 471 -22.51 -18.49 -30.36
C ASP A 471 -23.93 -17.99 -30.07
N GLU A 472 -24.92 -18.84 -30.34
CA GLU A 472 -26.32 -18.60 -29.99
C GLU A 472 -26.51 -18.57 -28.47
N ASN A 473 -25.99 -19.56 -27.72
CA ASN A 473 -26.10 -19.54 -26.26
C ASN A 473 -25.30 -18.39 -25.61
N LEU A 474 -24.15 -18.03 -26.18
CA LEU A 474 -23.41 -16.83 -25.76
C LEU A 474 -24.27 -15.57 -25.92
N THR A 475 -24.94 -15.44 -27.06
CA THR A 475 -25.86 -14.31 -27.32
C THR A 475 -27.03 -14.30 -26.34
N LEU A 476 -27.62 -15.47 -26.07
CA LEU A 476 -28.77 -15.59 -25.15
C LEU A 476 -28.42 -15.28 -23.70
N THR A 477 -27.17 -15.52 -23.29
CA THR A 477 -26.72 -15.31 -21.90
C THR A 477 -25.97 -14.00 -21.69
N ALA A 478 -25.60 -13.28 -22.76
CA ALA A 478 -24.85 -12.03 -22.70
C ALA A 478 -25.47 -11.00 -21.74
N ALA A 479 -26.78 -10.80 -21.76
CA ALA A 479 -27.44 -9.83 -20.88
C ALA A 479 -27.25 -10.14 -19.38
N ALA A 480 -26.99 -11.39 -19.01
CA ALA A 480 -26.75 -11.80 -17.64
C ALA A 480 -25.25 -11.82 -17.25
N THR A 481 -24.33 -11.73 -18.22
CA THR A 481 -22.89 -11.95 -17.98
C THR A 481 -21.99 -10.82 -18.50
N GLN A 482 -22.42 -10.01 -19.47
CA GLN A 482 -21.56 -9.04 -20.17
C GLN A 482 -20.94 -7.96 -19.27
N ASP A 483 -21.59 -7.64 -18.15
CA ASP A 483 -21.12 -6.66 -17.16
C ASP A 483 -20.34 -7.32 -16.00
N GLY A 484 -19.96 -8.59 -16.17
CA GLY A 484 -19.40 -9.44 -15.12
C GLY A 484 -20.47 -10.12 -14.25
N ILE A 485 -20.03 -11.10 -13.46
CA ILE A 485 -20.88 -11.88 -12.57
C ILE A 485 -20.51 -11.56 -11.11
N PHE A 486 -21.41 -10.91 -10.38
CA PHE A 486 -21.18 -10.57 -8.97
C PHE A 486 -21.58 -11.72 -8.05
N ILE A 487 -20.63 -12.25 -7.28
CA ILE A 487 -20.78 -13.35 -6.32
C ILE A 487 -20.57 -12.85 -4.89
N VAL A 488 -21.46 -13.25 -3.98
CA VAL A 488 -21.49 -12.86 -2.56
C VAL A 488 -21.05 -13.99 -1.65
#